data_AF-A0A2E0UMA6-F1
#
_entry.id   AF-A0A2E0UMA6-F1
#
_cell.length_a   1.000
_cell.length_b   1.000
_cell.length_c   1.000
_cell.angle_alpha   90.00
_cell.angle_beta   90.00
_cell.angle_gamma   90.00
#
_symmetry.space_group_name_H-M   'P 1'
#
loop_
_entity.id
_entity.type
_entity.pdbx_description
1 polymer ?
#
loop_
_entity_poly.entity_id
_entity_poly.type
_entity_poly.pdbx_seq_one_letter_code
_entity_poly.pdbx_strand_id
1 'polypeptide(L)'
;MIYQQIALIKLARGARKLEKDGQWHPFGEDGAAYYRVVGKVMQRVRFSDGEDEDLLALFEEIRPFPGKLAREGFRAGVHIRIEDDHFTLHNIMFRAFFGWEAFAKAVAAFGGRLEFTGSNALEYRSTMDEFNEETLRHALICAKAVTTVAPQIAEDIKLGIPHSESEIIGLLKTAYTVIDEEIPVPKPKKSDRKRKDGPPPQATLFNEDA
;
A
#
# COMPACT_ATOMS: atom_id res chain seq x y z
N MET A 1 7.68 8.82 6.81
CA MET A 1 6.33 8.22 6.87
C MET A 1 6.40 6.71 6.68
N ILE A 2 5.83 5.93 7.59
CA ILE A 2 5.71 4.47 7.45
C ILE A 2 4.23 4.14 7.21
N TYR A 3 3.93 3.52 6.07
CA TYR A 3 2.60 2.99 5.80
C TYR A 3 2.59 1.46 5.86
N GLN A 4 1.50 0.87 6.35
CA GLN A 4 1.38 -0.58 6.51
C GLN A 4 -0.04 -1.01 6.16
N GLN A 5 -0.18 -2.12 5.44
CA GLN A 5 -1.46 -2.82 5.32
C GLN A 5 -1.38 -4.17 6.02
N ILE A 6 -2.32 -4.43 6.92
CA ILE A 6 -2.34 -5.63 7.73
C ILE A 6 -3.72 -6.26 7.58
N ALA A 7 -3.77 -7.49 7.07
CA ALA A 7 -5.01 -8.25 7.02
C ALA A 7 -5.54 -8.48 8.44
N LEU A 8 -6.83 -8.21 8.70
CA LEU A 8 -7.42 -8.30 10.04
C LEU A 8 -7.26 -9.68 10.66
N ILE A 9 -7.22 -10.74 9.85
CA ILE A 9 -6.98 -12.12 10.30
C ILE A 9 -5.62 -12.29 11.00
N LYS A 10 -4.63 -11.47 10.64
CA LYS A 10 -3.28 -11.47 11.25
C LYS A 10 -3.21 -10.70 12.57
N LEU A 11 -4.23 -9.91 12.90
CA LEU A 11 -4.30 -9.10 14.13
C LEU A 11 -4.97 -9.83 15.31
N ALA A 12 -5.30 -11.12 15.14
CA ALA A 12 -5.88 -11.97 16.18
C ALA A 12 -6.98 -11.27 17.01
N ARG A 13 -6.80 -11.15 18.34
CA ARG A 13 -7.76 -10.48 19.24
C ARG A 13 -7.79 -8.96 19.09
N GLY A 14 -6.71 -8.35 18.58
CA GLY A 14 -6.60 -6.90 18.39
C GLY A 14 -7.60 -6.35 17.37
N ALA A 15 -7.95 -7.13 16.34
CA ALA A 15 -8.94 -6.73 15.32
C ALA A 15 -10.35 -6.48 15.88
N ARG A 16 -10.65 -6.96 17.10
CA ARG A 16 -11.95 -6.71 17.76
C ARG A 16 -12.05 -5.33 18.39
N LYS A 17 -10.90 -4.68 18.64
CA LYS A 17 -10.80 -3.38 19.30
C LYS A 17 -10.67 -2.21 18.30
N LEU A 18 -10.61 -2.52 17.01
CA LEU A 18 -10.49 -1.51 15.96
C LEU A 18 -11.87 -1.01 15.54
N GLU A 19 -11.98 0.29 15.33
CA GLU A 19 -13.14 0.90 14.67
C GLU A 19 -13.14 0.55 13.17
N LYS A 20 -14.32 0.20 12.64
CA LYS A 20 -14.51 -0.36 11.29
C LYS A 20 -15.42 0.49 10.41
N ASP A 21 -15.40 1.78 10.65
CA ASP A 21 -16.15 2.81 9.92
C ASP A 21 -15.43 3.31 8.67
N GLY A 22 -14.19 2.89 8.44
CA GLY A 22 -13.36 3.30 7.31
C GLY A 22 -12.66 4.65 7.50
N GLN A 23 -12.83 5.30 8.65
CA GLN A 23 -12.20 6.58 8.98
C GLN A 23 -10.82 6.38 9.59
N TRP A 24 -9.99 7.42 9.54
CA TRP A 24 -8.70 7.44 10.22
C TRP A 24 -8.87 7.72 11.71
N HIS A 25 -8.28 6.84 12.51
CA HIS A 25 -8.29 6.87 13.97
C HIS A 25 -6.85 6.96 14.47
N PRO A 26 -6.57 7.74 15.54
CA PRO A 26 -5.27 7.73 16.18
C PRO A 26 -4.85 6.32 16.63
N PHE A 27 -3.58 5.98 16.50
CA PHE A 27 -3.01 4.68 16.83
C PHE A 27 -1.87 4.83 17.85
N GLY A 28 -2.21 4.80 19.14
CA GLY A 28 -1.28 5.03 20.24
C GLY A 28 -1.37 6.45 20.80
N GLU A 29 -0.54 6.74 21.80
CA GLU A 29 -0.59 8.01 22.56
C GLU A 29 0.24 9.13 21.92
N ASP A 30 1.22 8.77 21.09
CA ASP A 30 2.22 9.68 20.52
C ASP A 30 1.66 10.65 19.46
N GLY A 31 0.38 10.54 19.08
CA GLY A 31 -0.30 11.42 18.11
C GLY A 31 0.18 11.32 16.65
N ALA A 32 1.33 10.69 16.39
CA ALA A 32 1.95 10.63 15.06
C ALA A 32 1.54 9.40 14.22
N ALA A 33 0.69 8.52 14.75
CA ALA A 33 0.27 7.30 14.06
C ALA A 33 -1.24 7.22 13.96
N TYR A 34 -1.70 6.75 12.81
CA TYR A 34 -3.12 6.64 12.47
C TYR A 34 -3.39 5.27 11.86
N TYR A 35 -4.61 4.77 12.05
CA TYR A 35 -5.09 3.56 11.41
C TYR A 35 -6.49 3.75 10.85
N ARG A 36 -6.83 3.01 9.80
CA ARG A 36 -8.21 2.85 9.36
C ARG A 36 -8.47 1.42 8.94
N VAL A 37 -9.73 0.99 9.04
CA VAL A 37 -10.12 -0.36 8.62
C VAL A 37 -11.04 -0.29 7.43
N VAL A 38 -10.59 -0.85 6.30
CA VAL A 38 -11.36 -0.91 5.05
C VAL A 38 -11.55 -2.37 4.66
N GLY A 39 -12.81 -2.83 4.74
CA GLY A 39 -13.16 -4.23 4.47
C GLY A 39 -12.49 -5.20 5.44
N LYS A 40 -11.53 -6.00 4.95
CA LYS A 40 -10.80 -7.03 5.73
C LYS A 40 -9.36 -6.65 6.04
N VAL A 41 -8.97 -5.39 5.80
CA VAL A 41 -7.59 -4.91 5.94
C VAL A 41 -7.58 -3.67 6.85
N MET A 42 -6.61 -3.59 7.75
CA MET A 42 -6.23 -2.39 8.48
C MET A 42 -5.09 -1.70 7.72
N GLN A 43 -5.26 -0.43 7.40
CA GLN A 43 -4.18 0.45 6.95
C GLN A 43 -3.67 1.22 8.16
N ARG A 44 -2.36 1.39 8.26
CA ARG A 44 -1.71 2.15 9.34
C ARG A 44 -0.68 3.08 8.74
N VAL A 45 -0.68 4.33 9.15
CA VAL A 45 0.32 5.35 8.82
C VAL A 45 1.02 5.76 10.11
N ARG A 46 2.33 5.98 10.05
CA ARG A 46 3.09 6.69 11.08
C ARG A 46 3.87 7.80 10.39
N PHE A 47 3.60 9.03 10.80
CA PHE A 47 4.32 10.20 10.35
C PHE A 47 5.62 10.37 11.14
N SER A 48 6.61 10.95 10.49
CA SER A 48 7.84 11.48 11.07
C SER A 48 7.69 12.98 11.28
N ASP A 49 8.55 13.58 12.10
CA ASP A 49 8.50 15.02 12.38
C ASP A 49 8.60 15.85 11.10
N GLY A 50 7.65 16.76 10.89
CA GLY A 50 7.58 17.64 9.71
C GLY A 50 6.74 17.13 8.53
N GLU A 51 6.13 15.95 8.64
CA GLU A 51 5.23 15.42 7.61
C GLU A 51 3.78 15.87 7.81
N ASP A 52 3.05 16.13 6.72
CA ASP A 52 1.69 16.66 6.74
C ASP A 52 0.63 15.56 6.90
N GLU A 53 -0.25 15.71 7.88
CA GLU A 53 -1.41 14.82 8.10
C GLU A 53 -2.39 14.84 6.92
N ASP A 54 -2.40 15.88 6.08
CA ASP A 54 -3.25 15.93 4.89
C ASP A 54 -2.93 14.81 3.87
N LEU A 55 -1.75 14.18 3.97
CA LEU A 55 -1.40 12.97 3.21
C LEU A 55 -2.29 11.76 3.54
N LEU A 56 -3.00 11.77 4.68
CA LEU A 56 -4.00 10.75 4.99
C LEU A 56 -5.11 10.70 3.93
N ALA A 57 -5.48 11.85 3.34
CA ALA A 57 -6.51 11.94 2.30
C ALA A 57 -6.10 11.17 1.03
N LEU A 58 -4.82 11.22 0.66
CA LEU A 58 -4.30 10.45 -0.47
C LEU A 58 -4.46 8.93 -0.26
N PHE A 59 -4.23 8.47 0.97
CA PHE A 59 -4.49 7.08 1.32
C PHE A 59 -5.97 6.78 1.50
N GLU A 60 -6.86 7.78 1.66
CA GLU A 60 -8.30 7.58 1.69
C GLU A 60 -8.82 7.10 0.34
N GLU A 61 -8.33 7.75 -0.71
CA GLU A 61 -8.74 7.58 -2.10
C GLU A 61 -8.16 6.29 -2.70
N ILE A 62 -6.95 5.89 -2.28
CA ILE A 62 -6.33 4.64 -2.73
C ILE A 62 -6.90 3.47 -1.92
N ARG A 63 -7.89 2.77 -2.50
CA ARG A 63 -8.43 1.53 -1.93
C ARG A 63 -7.29 0.55 -1.56
N PRO A 64 -7.40 -0.17 -0.43
CA PRO A 64 -6.38 -1.13 0.00
C PRO A 64 -6.04 -2.14 -1.10
N PHE A 65 -4.81 -2.68 -1.05
CA PHE A 65 -4.41 -3.72 -1.98
C PHE A 65 -5.35 -4.94 -1.83
N PRO A 66 -5.68 -5.65 -2.94
CA PRO A 66 -6.70 -6.68 -2.92
C PRO A 66 -6.42 -7.76 -1.86
N GLY A 67 -7.41 -8.04 -1.00
CA GLY A 67 -7.26 -9.01 0.09
C GLY A 67 -6.97 -10.45 -0.33
N LYS A 68 -7.13 -10.81 -1.62
CA LYS A 68 -6.69 -12.13 -2.16
C LYS A 68 -5.18 -12.34 -2.02
N LEU A 69 -4.40 -11.26 -2.07
CA LEU A 69 -2.97 -11.25 -1.73
C LEU A 69 -2.75 -11.88 -0.34
N ALA A 70 -3.59 -11.57 0.65
CA ALA A 70 -3.42 -12.07 2.01
C ALA A 70 -3.68 -13.58 2.20
N ARG A 71 -4.38 -14.25 1.27
CA ARG A 71 -4.70 -15.70 1.36
C ARG A 71 -3.63 -16.61 0.75
N GLU A 72 -2.90 -16.11 -0.25
CA GLU A 72 -1.89 -16.89 -0.97
C GLU A 72 -0.45 -16.65 -0.48
N GLY A 73 -0.28 -15.93 0.63
CA GLY A 73 1.03 -15.70 1.27
C GLY A 73 1.65 -14.33 1.01
N PHE A 74 0.95 -13.40 0.38
CA PHE A 74 1.47 -12.06 0.09
C PHE A 74 1.38 -11.16 1.34
N ARG A 75 2.45 -10.41 1.61
CA ARG A 75 2.48 -9.29 2.57
C ARG A 75 2.69 -8.02 1.75
N ALA A 76 1.70 -7.14 1.69
CA ALA A 76 1.88 -5.79 1.20
C ALA A 76 2.09 -4.87 2.42
N GLY A 77 3.34 -4.75 2.87
CA GLY A 77 3.73 -3.58 3.66
C GLY A 77 4.16 -2.53 2.66
N VAL A 78 3.68 -1.30 2.76
CA VAL A 78 4.17 -0.20 1.90
C VAL A 78 5.02 0.69 2.77
N HIS A 79 6.25 0.26 2.96
CA HIS A 79 7.19 1.04 3.73
C HIS A 79 7.77 2.11 2.81
N ILE A 80 7.68 3.37 3.23
CA ILE A 80 8.41 4.46 2.57
C ILE A 80 9.58 4.77 3.49
N ARG A 81 10.79 4.42 3.06
CA ARG A 81 12.02 4.75 3.79
C ARG A 81 12.65 5.98 3.13
N ILE A 82 13.06 6.93 3.97
CA ILE A 82 13.94 8.02 3.58
C ILE A 82 15.35 7.42 3.57
N GLU A 83 15.94 7.29 2.39
CA GLU A 83 17.37 7.02 2.21
C GLU A 83 18.00 8.31 1.69
N ASP A 84 19.29 8.54 1.97
CA ASP A 84 19.91 9.88 2.04
C ASP A 84 19.60 10.85 0.87
N ASP A 85 19.27 10.35 -0.33
CA ASP A 85 18.90 11.15 -1.51
C ASP A 85 17.59 10.71 -2.23
N HIS A 86 16.81 9.76 -1.70
CA HIS A 86 15.59 9.24 -2.35
C HIS A 86 14.61 8.55 -1.40
N PHE A 87 13.35 8.43 -1.82
CA PHE A 87 12.28 7.78 -1.07
C PHE A 87 11.93 6.44 -1.72
N THR A 88 11.95 5.35 -0.95
CA THR A 88 11.71 4.01 -1.50
C THR A 88 10.43 3.41 -0.99
N LEU A 89 9.49 3.15 -1.90
CA LEU A 89 8.34 2.29 -1.68
C LEU A 89 8.78 0.83 -1.75
N HIS A 90 8.70 0.08 -0.65
CA HIS A 90 9.18 -1.31 -0.58
C HIS A 90 8.30 -2.18 0.33
N ASN A 91 8.66 -3.46 0.49
CA ASN A 91 7.91 -4.50 1.20
C ASN A 91 6.59 -4.97 0.56
N ILE A 92 6.40 -4.75 -0.74
CA ILE A 92 5.30 -5.34 -1.50
C ILE A 92 5.74 -6.72 -1.99
N MET A 93 5.33 -7.77 -1.26
CA MET A 93 5.80 -9.13 -1.51
C MET A 93 4.83 -9.96 -2.36
N PHE A 94 5.37 -10.69 -3.33
CA PHE A 94 4.69 -11.68 -4.17
C PHE A 94 5.26 -13.06 -3.92
N ARG A 95 4.46 -14.10 -4.14
CA ARG A 95 5.03 -15.45 -4.31
C ARG A 95 5.71 -15.52 -5.68
N ALA A 96 6.92 -16.06 -5.72
CA ALA A 96 7.59 -16.32 -6.99
C ALA A 96 6.79 -17.35 -7.80
N PHE A 97 6.69 -17.12 -9.11
CA PHE A 97 6.00 -17.97 -10.07
C PHE A 97 6.90 -18.22 -11.28
N PHE A 98 6.65 -19.29 -12.04
CA PHE A 98 7.43 -19.57 -13.23
C PHE A 98 7.30 -18.44 -14.26
N GLY A 99 8.38 -18.01 -14.92
CA GLY A 99 8.33 -16.89 -15.88
C GLY A 99 8.22 -15.50 -15.24
N TRP A 100 8.46 -15.37 -13.93
CA TRP A 100 8.50 -14.08 -13.25
C TRP A 100 9.57 -13.13 -13.80
N GLU A 101 10.58 -13.63 -14.51
CA GLU A 101 11.64 -12.83 -15.11
C GLU A 101 11.12 -11.89 -16.19
N ALA A 102 10.18 -12.34 -17.02
CA ALA A 102 9.52 -11.49 -18.02
C ALA A 102 8.65 -10.43 -17.34
N PHE A 103 7.96 -10.80 -16.26
CA PHE A 103 7.20 -9.87 -15.44
C PHE A 103 8.12 -8.82 -14.78
N ALA A 104 9.28 -9.22 -14.25
CA ALA A 104 10.26 -8.33 -13.66
C ALA A 104 10.82 -7.30 -14.66
N LYS A 105 11.10 -7.72 -15.91
CA LYS A 105 11.51 -6.80 -16.98
C LYS A 105 10.42 -5.79 -17.32
N ALA A 106 9.18 -6.24 -17.47
CA ALA A 106 8.04 -5.35 -17.71
C ALA A 106 7.84 -4.35 -16.57
N VAL A 107 7.98 -4.80 -15.32
CA VAL A 107 7.92 -3.93 -14.14
C VAL A 107 9.05 -2.91 -14.13
N ALA A 108 10.27 -3.29 -14.54
CA ALA A 108 11.39 -2.38 -14.69
C ALA A 108 11.13 -1.28 -15.73
N ALA A 109 10.56 -1.63 -16.88
CA ALA A 109 10.11 -0.67 -17.88
C ALA A 109 8.96 0.22 -17.40
N PHE A 110 8.30 -0.14 -16.29
CA PHE A 110 7.18 0.55 -15.67
C PHE A 110 7.58 1.34 -14.41
N GLY A 111 8.88 1.56 -14.18
CA GLY A 111 9.38 2.37 -13.06
C GLY A 111 9.42 1.65 -11.70
N GLY A 112 9.29 0.33 -11.69
CA GLY A 112 9.46 -0.48 -10.49
C GLY A 112 10.65 -1.43 -10.60
N ARG A 113 10.86 -2.24 -9.56
CA ARG A 113 11.85 -3.31 -9.54
C ARG A 113 11.28 -4.49 -8.80
N LEU A 114 11.48 -5.70 -9.34
CA LEU A 114 11.17 -6.94 -8.64
C LEU A 114 12.47 -7.66 -8.27
N GLU A 115 12.62 -7.98 -6.99
CA GLU A 115 13.81 -8.67 -6.46
C GLU A 115 13.42 -9.99 -5.79
N PHE A 116 14.15 -11.07 -6.06
CA PHE A 116 13.95 -12.33 -5.38
C PHE A 116 14.57 -12.30 -3.97
N THR A 117 13.77 -12.58 -2.94
CA THR A 117 14.19 -12.44 -1.54
C THR A 117 14.63 -13.76 -0.88
N GLY A 118 14.89 -14.81 -1.67
CA GLY A 118 15.42 -16.09 -1.19
C GLY A 118 14.38 -17.06 -0.58
N SER A 119 13.12 -16.66 -0.41
CA SER A 119 12.06 -17.45 0.26
C SER A 119 10.88 -17.81 -0.67
N ASN A 120 11.14 -18.11 -1.95
CA ASN A 120 10.10 -18.21 -2.99
C ASN A 120 9.21 -16.97 -3.06
N ALA A 121 9.80 -15.81 -2.83
CA ALA A 121 9.11 -14.55 -2.82
C ALA A 121 9.87 -13.51 -3.65
N LEU A 122 9.10 -12.63 -4.27
CA LEU A 122 9.57 -11.46 -4.99
C LEU A 122 9.16 -10.23 -4.19
N GLU A 123 10.00 -9.22 -4.14
CA GLU A 123 9.69 -7.93 -3.55
C GLU A 123 9.61 -6.88 -4.66
N TYR A 124 8.49 -6.16 -4.74
CA TYR A 124 8.40 -4.95 -5.54
C TYR A 124 8.93 -3.76 -4.75
N ARG A 125 9.77 -3.00 -5.43
CA ARG A 125 10.29 -1.72 -4.98
C ARG A 125 10.06 -0.65 -6.05
N SER A 126 9.77 0.57 -5.65
CA SER A 126 9.92 1.74 -6.51
C SER A 126 10.61 2.86 -5.75
N THR A 127 11.40 3.63 -6.49
CA THR A 127 12.14 4.78 -5.98
C THR A 127 11.44 6.06 -6.44
N MET A 128 11.45 7.06 -5.57
CA MET A 128 10.89 8.38 -5.79
C MET A 128 11.97 9.39 -5.45
N ASP A 129 12.35 10.23 -6.41
CA ASP A 129 13.42 11.22 -6.21
C ASP A 129 12.94 12.40 -5.35
N GLU A 130 11.63 12.68 -5.37
CA GLU A 130 11.00 13.71 -4.56
C GLU A 130 9.82 13.14 -3.76
N PHE A 131 9.64 13.63 -2.53
CA PHE A 131 8.48 13.30 -1.70
C PHE A 131 7.42 14.40 -1.79
N ASN A 132 6.68 14.36 -2.88
CA ASN A 132 5.51 15.20 -3.11
C ASN A 132 4.29 14.30 -3.42
N GLU A 133 3.11 14.92 -3.40
CA GLU A 133 1.84 14.21 -3.61
C GLU A 133 1.78 13.49 -4.96
N GLU A 134 2.27 14.14 -6.03
CA GLU A 134 2.25 13.60 -7.39
C GLU A 134 3.12 12.35 -7.51
N THR A 135 4.37 12.41 -7.03
CA THR A 135 5.32 11.29 -7.08
C THR A 135 4.86 10.14 -6.19
N LEU A 136 4.31 10.44 -5.00
CA LEU A 136 3.74 9.42 -4.12
C LEU A 136 2.51 8.75 -4.75
N ARG A 137 1.60 9.54 -5.35
CA ARG A 137 0.42 9.03 -6.05
C ARG A 137 0.84 8.11 -7.20
N HIS A 138 1.78 8.55 -8.03
CA HIS A 138 2.31 7.75 -9.13
C HIS A 138 2.89 6.41 -8.63
N ALA A 139 3.76 6.44 -7.62
CA ALA A 139 4.37 5.23 -7.06
C ALA A 139 3.33 4.24 -6.51
N LEU A 140 2.30 4.75 -5.82
CA LEU A 140 1.24 3.92 -5.27
C LEU A 140 0.32 3.32 -6.34
N ILE A 141 -0.01 4.08 -7.40
CA ILE A 141 -0.77 3.56 -8.54
C ILE A 141 0.04 2.49 -9.27
N CYS A 142 1.33 2.73 -9.51
CA CYS A 142 2.25 1.74 -10.11
C CYS A 142 2.30 0.45 -9.29
N ALA A 143 2.52 0.54 -7.98
CA ALA A 143 2.47 -0.59 -7.08
C ALA A 143 1.14 -1.35 -7.18
N LYS A 144 0.02 -0.62 -7.23
CA LYS A 144 -1.32 -1.23 -7.30
C LYS A 144 -1.56 -1.91 -8.65
N ALA A 145 -1.12 -1.32 -9.75
CA ALA A 145 -1.15 -1.94 -11.08
C ALA A 145 -0.36 -3.26 -11.08
N VAL A 146 0.88 -3.25 -10.57
CA VAL A 146 1.71 -4.46 -10.44
C VAL A 146 1.01 -5.54 -9.61
N THR A 147 0.45 -5.17 -8.46
CA THR A 147 -0.28 -6.13 -7.60
C THR A 147 -1.61 -6.63 -8.18
N THR A 148 -2.18 -5.91 -9.13
CA THR A 148 -3.39 -6.32 -9.85
C THR A 148 -3.06 -7.31 -10.97
N VAL A 149 -1.99 -7.05 -11.71
CA VAL A 149 -1.58 -7.85 -12.87
C VAL A 149 -0.83 -9.12 -12.47
N ALA A 150 0.01 -9.08 -11.43
CA ALA A 150 0.84 -10.23 -11.04
C ALA A 150 0.05 -11.53 -10.80
N PRO A 151 -1.10 -11.54 -10.07
CA PRO A 151 -1.89 -12.76 -9.88
C PRO A 151 -2.48 -13.31 -11.18
N GLN A 152 -2.85 -12.43 -12.12
CA GLN A 152 -3.37 -12.84 -13.42
C GLN A 152 -2.28 -13.55 -14.24
N ILE A 153 -1.09 -12.93 -14.34
CA ILE A 153 0.05 -13.54 -15.05
C ILE A 153 0.44 -14.88 -14.41
N ALA A 154 0.47 -14.95 -13.08
CA ALA A 154 0.78 -16.19 -12.39
C ALA A 154 -0.25 -17.30 -12.66
N GLU A 155 -1.53 -16.97 -12.81
CA GLU A 155 -2.57 -17.94 -13.14
C GLU A 155 -2.50 -18.38 -14.60
N ASP A 156 -2.33 -17.44 -15.53
CA ASP A 156 -2.21 -17.71 -16.96
C ASP A 156 -1.03 -18.66 -17.25
N ILE A 157 0.11 -18.47 -16.57
CA ILE A 157 1.27 -19.35 -16.70
C ILE A 157 0.97 -20.77 -16.20
N LYS A 158 0.20 -20.93 -15.11
CA LYS A 158 -0.24 -22.27 -14.66
C LYS A 158 -1.13 -22.96 -15.71
N LEU A 159 -1.90 -22.18 -16.45
CA LEU A 159 -2.75 -22.65 -17.55
C LEU A 159 -1.97 -22.85 -18.86
N GLY A 160 -0.66 -22.59 -18.88
CA GLY A 160 0.19 -22.73 -20.06
C GLY A 160 0.00 -21.62 -21.09
N ILE A 161 -0.46 -20.44 -20.67
CA ILE A 161 -0.65 -19.25 -21.52
C ILE A 161 0.56 -18.31 -21.28
N PRO A 162 1.58 -18.33 -22.16
CA PRO A 162 2.73 -17.45 -22.02
C PRO A 162 2.37 -16.02 -22.40
N HIS A 163 3.02 -15.06 -21.73
CA HIS A 163 2.91 -13.63 -22.06
C HIS A 163 4.28 -13.09 -22.48
N SER A 164 4.29 -12.28 -23.53
CA SER A 164 5.45 -11.47 -23.92
C SER A 164 5.63 -10.26 -23.00
N GLU A 165 6.84 -9.72 -22.94
CA GLU A 165 7.13 -8.51 -22.17
C GLU A 165 6.24 -7.33 -22.60
N SER A 166 5.99 -7.16 -23.89
CA SER A 166 5.11 -6.11 -24.43
C SER A 166 3.66 -6.25 -24.00
N GLU A 167 3.14 -7.49 -23.93
CA GLU A 167 1.77 -7.74 -23.45
C GLU A 167 1.64 -7.40 -21.98
N ILE A 168 2.62 -7.80 -21.17
CA ILE A 168 2.65 -7.48 -19.73
C ILE A 168 2.72 -5.97 -19.51
N ILE A 169 3.55 -5.24 -20.27
CA ILE A 169 3.61 -3.77 -20.21
C ILE A 169 2.25 -3.16 -20.58
N GLY A 170 1.56 -3.70 -21.59
CA GLY A 170 0.21 -3.27 -21.97
C GLY A 170 -0.82 -3.47 -20.85
N LEU A 171 -0.77 -4.61 -20.18
CA LEU A 171 -1.62 -4.91 -19.02
C LEU A 171 -1.34 -3.96 -17.85
N LEU A 172 -0.07 -3.71 -17.53
CA LEU A 172 0.35 -2.78 -16.48
C LEU A 172 -0.12 -1.36 -16.76
N LYS A 173 0.05 -0.87 -18.00
CA LYS A 173 -0.44 0.46 -18.43
C LYS A 173 -1.95 0.57 -18.31
N THR A 174 -2.67 -0.45 -18.77
CA THR A 174 -4.14 -0.49 -18.69
C THR A 174 -4.60 -0.47 -17.23
N ALA A 175 -4.00 -1.31 -16.38
CA ALA A 175 -4.31 -1.33 -14.95
C ALA A 175 -3.99 0.01 -14.29
N TYR A 176 -2.87 0.64 -14.63
CA TYR A 176 -2.52 1.97 -14.15
C TYR A 176 -3.60 2.99 -14.51
N THR A 177 -3.97 3.09 -15.79
CA THR A 177 -4.97 4.08 -16.26
C THR A 177 -6.31 3.89 -15.56
N VAL A 178 -6.79 2.65 -15.44
CA VAL A 178 -8.05 2.37 -14.74
C VAL A 178 -7.97 2.77 -13.26
N ILE A 179 -6.87 2.44 -12.58
CA ILE A 179 -6.69 2.82 -11.17
C ILE A 179 -6.58 4.33 -11.01
N ASP A 180 -5.87 4.99 -11.91
CA ASP A 180 -5.65 6.44 -11.93
C ASP A 180 -6.98 7.19 -12.11
N GLU A 181 -7.82 6.74 -13.04
CA GLU A 181 -9.16 7.28 -13.29
C GLU A 181 -10.14 7.00 -12.13
N GLU A 182 -9.98 5.89 -11.42
CA GLU A 182 -10.79 5.55 -10.24
C GLU A 182 -10.44 6.35 -8.98
N ILE A 183 -9.26 6.98 -8.94
CA ILE A 183 -8.82 7.82 -7.82
C ILE A 183 -9.26 9.27 -8.11
N PRO A 184 -10.31 9.78 -7.43
CA PRO A 184 -10.76 11.15 -7.63
C PRO A 184 -9.61 12.12 -7.32
N VAL A 185 -9.47 13.19 -8.13
CA VAL A 185 -8.49 14.25 -7.84
C VAL A 185 -8.91 14.94 -6.54
N PRO A 186 -8.03 15.07 -5.53
CA PRO A 186 -8.37 15.70 -4.28
C PRO A 186 -8.83 17.14 -4.56
N LYS A 187 -10.09 17.43 -4.19
CA LYS A 187 -10.59 18.80 -4.26
C LYS A 187 -9.88 19.61 -3.17
N PRO A 188 -9.38 20.82 -3.47
CA PRO A 188 -8.76 21.65 -2.44
C PRO A 188 -9.75 21.85 -1.29
N LYS A 189 -9.38 21.36 -0.10
CA LYS A 189 -10.20 21.48 1.10
C LYS A 189 -10.37 22.97 1.38
N LYS A 190 -11.61 23.47 1.30
CA LYS A 190 -11.96 24.74 1.95
C LYS A 190 -11.73 24.54 3.45
N SER A 191 -10.81 25.30 4.00
CA SER A 191 -10.45 25.25 5.42
C SER A 191 -11.66 25.59 6.30
N ASP A 192 -12.45 24.60 6.69
CA ASP A 192 -13.43 24.77 7.76
C ASP A 192 -12.70 24.65 9.11
N ARG A 193 -12.14 25.78 9.52
CA ARG A 193 -11.88 26.07 10.94
C ARG A 193 -13.19 25.90 11.70
N LYS A 194 -13.36 24.78 12.41
CA LYS A 194 -14.09 24.66 13.68
C LYS A 194 -13.88 23.27 14.31
N ARG A 195 -12.75 23.10 15.01
CA ARG A 195 -12.70 22.15 16.13
C ARG A 195 -13.60 22.70 17.24
N LYS A 196 -14.72 22.04 17.50
CA LYS A 196 -15.44 22.13 18.77
C LYS A 196 -15.61 20.72 19.33
N ASP A 197 -15.01 20.56 20.50
CA ASP A 197 -15.44 19.77 21.65
C ASP A 197 -15.31 18.23 21.60
N GLY A 198 -14.36 17.74 22.40
CA GLY A 198 -14.32 16.39 22.98
C GLY A 198 -13.15 15.51 22.50
N PRO A 199 -12.30 14.96 23.39
CA PRO A 199 -11.35 13.94 22.99
C PRO A 199 -12.11 12.64 22.64
N PRO A 200 -11.79 11.96 21.53
CA PRO A 200 -12.36 10.66 21.22
C PRO A 200 -11.86 9.60 22.24
N PRO A 201 -12.63 8.52 22.47
CA PRO A 201 -12.25 7.46 23.39
C PRO A 201 -10.94 6.81 22.96
N GLN A 202 -9.91 6.91 23.80
CA GLN A 202 -8.61 6.29 23.58
C GLN A 202 -8.69 4.77 23.77
N ALA A 203 -8.35 4.01 22.74
CA ALA A 203 -8.09 2.59 22.87
C ALA A 203 -6.63 2.37 23.33
N THR A 204 -6.37 2.47 24.63
CA THR A 204 -5.10 1.99 25.21
C THR A 204 -5.07 0.46 25.16
N LEU A 205 -4.00 -0.07 24.59
CA LEU A 205 -3.91 -1.50 24.28
C LEU A 205 -2.64 -2.16 24.81
N PHE A 206 -2.02 -1.61 25.86
CA PHE A 206 -0.97 -2.30 26.60
C PHE A 206 -1.06 -1.87 28.07
N ASN A 207 -1.42 -2.80 28.95
CA ASN A 207 -0.92 -2.75 30.32
C ASN A 207 0.52 -3.26 30.23
N GLU A 208 1.48 -2.35 30.36
CA GLU A 208 2.75 -2.72 30.97
C GLU A 208 2.44 -2.98 32.45
N ASP A 209 2.55 -4.24 32.88
CA ASP A 209 3.05 -4.64 34.19
C ASP A 209 2.96 -6.17 34.38
N ALA A 210 4.12 -6.75 34.74
CA ALA A 210 4.40 -8.08 35.31
C ALA A 210 4.31 -9.34 34.42
#